data_AF-A0A2S7XW21-F1
#
_entry.id   AF-A0A2S7XW21-F1
#
_cell.length_a   1.000
_cell.length_b   1.000
_cell.length_c   1.000
_cell.angle_alpha   90.00
_cell.angle_beta   90.00
_cell.angle_gamma   90.00
#
_symmetry.space_group_name_H-M   'P 1'
#
loop_
_entity.id
_entity.type
_entity.pdbx_description
1 polymer ?
#
loop_
_entity_poly.entity_id
_entity_poly.type
_entity_poly.pdbx_seq_one_letter_code
_entity_poly.pdbx_strand_id
1 'polypeptide(L)'
;MQKIQMQESAPGYIRMISALAFPLSLVMIVLTGTDLCTGSFMYTTLAALHRRISTRQMLMHWALTFFGNLAGSLFIVGIVIGYGGVLDNELYRDQAIKFAHESAYTPMWYQIFLRAICANWLVSLACWLAFQARDVAGKIAAIWWPVFAFVALGLDHVVANMCFIPTAILLGSPHITVSYYIWKSMTPALLGNIVGGGLCVATLHWYLHLTGTTEPIPIDGRLYIKSVPSLMPEKV
;
A
#
# COMPACT_ATOMS: atom_id res chain seq x y z
N MET A 1 17.98 -7.27 29.91
CA MET A 1 16.92 -6.85 30.85
C MET A 1 16.30 -5.50 30.51
N GLN A 2 17.04 -4.39 30.45
CA GLN A 2 16.44 -3.05 30.25
C GLN A 2 15.72 -2.84 28.89
N LYS A 3 16.16 -3.50 27.80
CA LYS A 3 15.51 -3.39 26.48
C LYS A 3 14.20 -4.19 26.35
N ILE A 4 14.10 -5.34 27.02
CA ILE A 4 12.88 -6.17 27.08
C ILE A 4 11.80 -5.44 27.88
N GLN A 5 12.21 -4.74 28.94
CA GLN A 5 11.33 -3.98 29.82
C GLN A 5 10.56 -2.87 29.07
N MET A 6 11.15 -2.21 28.06
CA MET A 6 10.44 -1.18 27.27
C MET A 6 9.32 -1.74 26.38
N GLN A 7 9.49 -2.96 25.85
CA GLN A 7 8.45 -3.62 25.06
C GLN A 7 7.22 -3.99 25.91
N GLU A 8 7.44 -4.34 27.18
CA GLU A 8 6.39 -4.73 28.12
C GLU A 8 5.76 -3.54 28.86
N SER A 9 6.55 -2.51 29.18
CA SER A 9 6.07 -1.34 29.94
C SER A 9 5.47 -0.23 29.08
N ALA A 10 5.80 -0.16 27.78
CA ALA A 10 5.25 0.86 26.90
C ALA A 10 5.25 0.45 25.40
N PRO A 11 4.44 -0.56 25.01
CA PRO A 11 4.41 -1.11 23.65
C PRO A 11 4.05 -0.07 22.56
N GLY A 12 3.36 1.02 22.93
CA GLY A 12 3.02 2.11 22.03
C GLY A 12 4.21 2.88 21.47
N TYR A 13 5.29 3.08 22.23
CA TYR A 13 6.42 3.90 21.78
C TYR A 13 7.23 3.24 20.66
N ILE A 14 7.51 1.95 20.76
CA ILE A 14 8.28 1.20 19.74
C ILE A 14 7.49 1.18 18.42
N ARG A 15 6.18 1.01 18.52
CA ARG A 15 5.28 1.10 17.37
C ARG A 15 5.23 2.51 16.77
N MET A 16 5.22 3.56 17.59
CA MET A 16 5.28 4.94 17.08
C MET A 16 6.59 5.26 16.39
N ILE A 17 7.73 4.82 16.92
CA ILE A 17 9.05 5.07 16.33
C ILE A 17 9.17 4.36 14.97
N SER A 18 8.77 3.09 14.90
CA SER A 18 8.75 2.35 13.62
C SER A 18 7.76 2.96 12.62
N ALA A 19 6.58 3.38 13.08
CA ALA A 19 5.61 4.09 12.26
C ALA A 19 6.13 5.44 11.72
N LEU A 20 6.99 6.13 12.46
CA LEU A 20 7.55 7.41 12.04
C LEU A 20 8.59 7.26 10.93
N ALA A 21 9.32 6.13 10.89
CA ALA A 21 10.34 5.86 9.87
C ALA A 21 9.75 5.24 8.58
N PHE A 22 8.62 4.53 8.69
CA PHE A 22 7.99 3.81 7.58
C PHE A 22 7.65 4.66 6.33
N PRO A 23 7.21 5.93 6.44
CA PRO A 23 6.84 6.76 5.29
C PRO A 23 7.95 6.98 4.26
N LEU A 24 9.22 6.81 4.66
CA LEU A 24 10.37 6.91 3.76
C LEU A 24 10.20 6.04 2.51
N SER A 25 9.62 4.85 2.64
CA SER A 25 9.37 3.94 1.52
C SER A 25 8.49 4.57 0.43
N LEU A 26 7.35 5.15 0.81
CA LEU A 26 6.42 5.78 -0.14
C LEU A 26 6.98 7.11 -0.67
N VAL A 27 7.72 7.86 0.14
CA VAL A 27 8.44 9.06 -0.32
C VAL A 27 9.41 8.71 -1.45
N MET A 28 10.22 7.67 -1.27
CA MET A 28 11.17 7.23 -2.30
C MET A 28 10.43 6.81 -3.57
N ILE A 29 9.34 6.07 -3.46
CA ILE A 29 8.57 5.62 -4.63
C ILE A 29 8.03 6.83 -5.42
N VAL A 30 7.35 7.76 -4.74
CA VAL A 30 6.73 8.92 -5.38
C VAL A 30 7.76 9.86 -5.99
N LEU A 31 8.89 10.10 -5.30
CA LEU A 31 9.93 11.02 -5.81
C LEU A 31 10.78 10.41 -6.92
N THR A 32 10.93 9.08 -6.96
CA THR A 32 11.64 8.38 -8.05
C THR A 32 10.74 8.09 -9.25
N GLY A 33 9.43 8.27 -9.12
CA GLY A 33 8.47 7.94 -10.19
C GLY A 33 8.35 6.44 -10.44
N THR A 34 8.65 5.61 -9.44
CA THR A 34 8.45 4.16 -9.52
C THR A 34 7.00 3.77 -9.19
N ASP A 35 6.58 2.59 -9.65
CA ASP A 35 5.20 2.14 -9.46
C ASP A 35 5.02 1.28 -8.21
N LEU A 36 3.98 1.62 -7.43
CA LEU A 36 3.51 0.85 -6.29
C LEU A 36 2.10 0.36 -6.54
N CYS A 37 1.90 -0.95 -6.45
CA CYS A 37 0.65 -1.65 -6.72
C CYS A 37 -0.57 -1.01 -6.02
N THR A 38 -0.41 -0.68 -4.73
CA THR A 38 -1.49 -0.10 -3.92
C THR A 38 -1.85 1.33 -4.32
N GLY A 39 -0.87 2.13 -4.77
CA GLY A 39 -1.12 3.43 -5.41
C GLY A 39 -1.77 3.29 -6.79
N SER A 40 -1.32 2.32 -7.60
CA SER A 40 -1.88 2.04 -8.92
C SER A 40 -3.38 1.71 -8.86
N PHE A 41 -3.86 1.04 -7.79
CA PHE A 41 -5.29 0.79 -7.58
C PHE A 41 -6.12 2.07 -7.60
N MET A 42 -5.60 3.17 -7.05
CA MET A 42 -6.29 4.46 -7.14
C MET A 42 -6.16 5.07 -8.54
N TYR A 43 -4.95 5.27 -9.05
CA TYR A 43 -4.70 6.01 -10.30
C TYR A 43 -5.41 5.41 -11.50
N THR A 44 -5.24 4.11 -11.68
CA THR A 44 -5.75 3.42 -12.86
C THR A 44 -7.24 3.14 -12.76
N THR A 45 -7.81 3.00 -11.55
CA THR A 45 -9.28 3.00 -11.36
C THR A 45 -9.88 4.32 -11.79
N LEU A 46 -9.32 5.45 -11.31
CA LEU A 46 -9.81 6.78 -11.71
C LEU A 46 -9.71 6.97 -13.23
N ALA A 47 -8.58 6.61 -13.82
CA ALA A 47 -8.37 6.70 -15.27
C ALA A 47 -9.34 5.80 -16.06
N ALA A 48 -9.66 4.60 -15.56
CA ALA A 48 -10.61 3.69 -16.19
C ALA A 48 -12.06 4.20 -16.05
N LEU A 49 -12.45 4.70 -14.87
CA LEU A 49 -13.76 5.32 -14.64
C LEU A 49 -13.97 6.53 -15.56
N HIS A 50 -12.93 7.33 -15.76
CA HIS A 50 -12.93 8.45 -16.70
C HIS A 50 -12.59 8.05 -18.15
N ARG A 51 -12.61 6.75 -18.48
CA ARG A 51 -12.46 6.18 -19.83
C ARG A 51 -11.18 6.58 -20.58
N ARG A 52 -10.12 6.93 -19.85
CA ARG A 52 -8.79 7.25 -20.41
C ARG A 52 -7.98 5.99 -20.70
N ILE A 53 -8.21 4.94 -19.93
CA ILE A 53 -7.67 3.60 -20.17
C ILE A 53 -8.80 2.57 -20.19
N SER A 54 -8.57 1.44 -20.85
CA SER A 54 -9.48 0.30 -20.76
C SER A 54 -9.32 -0.44 -19.43
N THR A 55 -10.39 -1.09 -18.96
CA THR A 55 -10.34 -1.98 -17.79
C THR A 55 -9.28 -3.07 -17.96
N ARG A 56 -9.04 -3.56 -19.18
CA ARG A 56 -7.96 -4.52 -19.47
C ARG A 56 -6.58 -3.93 -19.18
N GLN A 57 -6.31 -2.70 -19.63
CA GLN A 57 -5.03 -2.03 -19.34
C GLN A 57 -4.84 -1.80 -17.84
N MET A 58 -5.90 -1.42 -17.14
CA MET A 58 -5.90 -1.28 -15.67
C MET A 58 -5.50 -2.60 -14.99
N LEU A 59 -6.19 -3.70 -15.31
CA LEU A 59 -5.90 -5.02 -14.71
C LEU A 59 -4.50 -5.54 -15.06
N MET A 60 -4.02 -5.31 -16.29
CA MET A 60 -2.66 -5.64 -16.67
C MET A 60 -1.63 -4.84 -15.87
N HIS A 61 -1.86 -3.54 -15.69
CA HIS A 61 -1.01 -2.70 -14.87
C HIS A 61 -0.98 -3.20 -13.42
N TRP A 62 -2.13 -3.55 -12.84
CA TRP A 62 -2.20 -4.12 -11.48
C TRP A 62 -1.40 -5.41 -11.34
N ALA A 63 -1.51 -6.32 -12.31
CA ALA A 63 -0.75 -7.57 -12.29
C ALA A 63 0.75 -7.30 -12.36
N LEU A 64 1.19 -6.42 -13.28
CA LEU A 64 2.61 -6.08 -13.44
C LEU A 64 3.19 -5.46 -12.18
N THR A 65 2.50 -4.48 -11.57
CA THR A 65 3.00 -3.82 -10.36
C THR A 65 2.94 -4.74 -9.15
N PHE A 66 1.92 -5.58 -9.02
CA PHE A 66 1.82 -6.58 -7.97
C PHE A 66 2.99 -7.55 -8.00
N PHE A 67 3.26 -8.19 -9.14
CA PHE A 67 4.35 -9.15 -9.26
C PHE A 67 5.73 -8.49 -9.22
N GLY A 68 5.87 -7.27 -9.76
CA GLY A 68 7.11 -6.49 -9.64
C GLY A 68 7.43 -6.14 -8.18
N ASN A 69 6.44 -5.67 -7.41
CA ASN A 69 6.62 -5.39 -5.99
C ASN A 69 6.90 -6.66 -5.19
N LEU A 70 6.22 -7.79 -5.50
CA LEU A 70 6.49 -9.07 -4.86
C LEU A 70 7.92 -9.56 -5.16
N ALA A 71 8.35 -9.50 -6.42
CA ALA A 71 9.70 -9.91 -6.83
C ALA A 71 10.78 -9.07 -6.14
N GLY A 72 10.61 -7.75 -6.09
CA GLY A 72 11.52 -6.86 -5.35
C GLY A 72 11.55 -7.14 -3.85
N SER A 73 10.39 -7.43 -3.24
CA SER A 73 10.31 -7.79 -1.82
C SER A 73 11.04 -9.11 -1.54
N LEU A 74 10.79 -10.15 -2.35
CA LEU A 74 11.44 -11.44 -2.21
C LEU A 74 12.95 -11.37 -2.47
N PHE A 75 13.41 -10.48 -3.35
CA PHE A 75 14.83 -10.20 -3.54
C PHE A 75 15.47 -9.69 -2.25
N ILE A 76 14.86 -8.71 -1.58
CA ILE A 76 15.36 -8.20 -0.29
C ILE A 76 15.34 -9.30 0.77
N VAL A 77 14.27 -10.09 0.85
CA VAL A 77 14.16 -11.20 1.80
C VAL A 77 15.25 -12.25 1.57
N GLY A 78 15.47 -12.70 0.34
CA GLY A 78 16.46 -13.73 0.04
C GLY A 78 17.89 -13.22 0.18
N ILE A 79 18.20 -12.07 -0.43
CA ILE A 79 19.58 -11.58 -0.54
C ILE A 79 20.02 -10.82 0.71
N VAL A 80 19.25 -9.81 1.13
CA VAL A 80 19.67 -8.93 2.22
C VAL A 80 19.44 -9.58 3.58
N ILE A 81 18.26 -10.17 3.80
CA ILE A 81 17.92 -10.78 5.08
C ILE A 81 18.51 -12.19 5.18
N GLY A 82 18.35 -13.02 4.14
CA GLY A 82 18.86 -14.38 4.12
C GLY A 82 20.38 -14.45 4.06
N TYR A 83 20.97 -14.09 2.92
CA TYR A 83 22.43 -14.18 2.74
C TYR A 83 23.20 -13.06 3.45
N GLY A 84 22.61 -11.88 3.60
CA GLY A 84 23.25 -10.72 4.23
C GLY A 84 23.20 -10.72 5.76
N GLY A 85 22.46 -11.63 6.40
CA GLY A 85 22.47 -11.81 7.86
C GLY A 85 21.97 -10.63 8.68
N VAL A 86 21.24 -9.68 8.06
CA VAL A 86 20.81 -8.43 8.72
C VAL A 86 19.96 -8.67 9.98
N LEU A 87 19.27 -9.82 10.06
CA LEU A 87 18.43 -10.20 11.19
C LEU A 87 18.95 -11.46 11.93
N ASP A 88 20.24 -11.76 11.87
CA ASP A 88 20.80 -12.96 12.52
C ASP A 88 20.82 -12.89 14.05
N ASN A 89 20.79 -11.68 14.61
CA ASN A 89 20.61 -11.51 16.05
C ASN A 89 19.24 -12.08 16.49
N GLU A 90 19.26 -12.95 17.51
CA GLU A 90 18.09 -13.63 18.04
C GLU A 90 16.92 -12.69 18.37
N LEU A 91 17.20 -11.53 18.98
CA LEU A 91 16.16 -10.55 19.32
C LEU A 91 15.45 -9.99 18.09
N TYR A 92 16.18 -9.73 17.00
CA TYR A 92 15.61 -9.21 15.76
C TYR A 92 14.83 -10.28 15.01
N ARG A 93 15.35 -11.51 15.01
CA ARG A 93 14.69 -12.69 14.47
C ARG A 93 13.33 -12.93 15.15
N ASP A 94 13.32 -12.99 16.47
CA ASP A 94 12.11 -13.22 17.26
C ASP A 94 11.09 -12.12 17.06
N GLN A 95 11.55 -10.86 17.00
CA GLN A 95 10.66 -9.73 16.76
C GLN A 95 10.01 -9.78 15.37
N ALA A 96 10.74 -10.20 14.33
CA ALA A 96 10.18 -10.38 12.99
C ALA A 96 9.13 -11.49 12.94
N ILE A 97 9.39 -12.62 13.60
CA ILE A 97 8.44 -13.74 13.69
C ILE A 97 7.20 -13.33 14.49
N LYS A 98 7.38 -12.65 15.63
CA LYS A 98 6.29 -12.13 16.46
C LYS A 98 5.41 -11.15 15.69
N PHE A 99 6.01 -10.22 14.94
CA PHE A 99 5.26 -9.28 14.11
C PHE A 99 4.39 -10.01 13.07
N ALA A 100 4.94 -11.02 12.38
CA ALA A 100 4.18 -11.80 11.40
C ALA A 100 3.04 -12.58 12.06
N HIS A 101 3.27 -13.12 13.25
CA HIS A 101 2.23 -13.80 14.02
C HIS A 101 1.08 -12.85 14.39
N GLU A 102 1.39 -11.69 14.95
CA GLU A 102 0.38 -10.69 15.36
C GLU A 102 -0.37 -10.08 14.17
N SER A 103 0.26 -9.97 12.99
CA SER A 103 -0.34 -9.35 11.80
C SER A 103 -1.10 -10.33 10.91
N ALA A 104 -0.63 -11.59 10.78
CA ALA A 104 -1.18 -12.56 9.83
C ALA A 104 -1.85 -13.78 10.48
N TYR A 105 -1.37 -14.25 11.63
CA TYR A 105 -1.88 -15.46 12.28
C TYR A 105 -2.99 -15.17 13.29
N THR A 106 -2.75 -14.24 14.23
CA THR A 106 -3.71 -13.86 15.28
C THR A 106 -5.05 -13.34 14.74
N PRO A 107 -5.09 -12.39 13.79
CA PRO A 107 -6.37 -11.80 13.36
C PRO A 107 -7.15 -12.74 12.44
N MET A 108 -8.46 -12.62 12.47
CA MET A 108 -9.38 -13.31 11.57
C MET A 108 -9.28 -12.77 10.14
N TRP A 109 -9.72 -13.56 9.14
CA TRP A 109 -9.61 -13.19 7.72
C TRP A 109 -10.30 -11.85 7.42
N TYR A 110 -11.52 -11.65 7.94
CA TYR A 110 -12.26 -10.41 7.74
C TYR A 110 -11.61 -9.20 8.43
N GLN A 111 -10.89 -9.41 9.54
CA GLN A 111 -10.19 -8.33 10.24
C GLN A 111 -9.03 -7.81 9.38
N ILE A 112 -8.29 -8.70 8.73
CA ILE A 112 -7.22 -8.33 7.78
C ILE A 112 -7.80 -7.57 6.60
N PHE A 113 -8.92 -8.06 6.04
CA PHE A 113 -9.61 -7.39 4.94
C PHE A 113 -10.03 -5.96 5.31
N LEU A 114 -10.70 -5.76 6.45
CA LEU A 114 -11.15 -4.44 6.91
C LEU A 114 -9.97 -3.50 7.23
N ARG A 115 -8.93 -4.01 7.90
CA ARG A 115 -7.68 -3.25 8.15
C ARG A 115 -7.08 -2.80 6.82
N ALA A 116 -7.07 -3.66 5.81
CA ALA A 116 -6.52 -3.36 4.50
C ALA A 116 -7.31 -2.32 3.70
N ILE A 117 -8.63 -2.24 3.85
CA ILE A 117 -9.41 -1.14 3.27
C ILE A 117 -8.89 0.19 3.79
N CYS A 118 -8.83 0.34 5.12
CA CYS A 118 -8.37 1.56 5.75
C CYS A 118 -6.89 1.86 5.43
N ALA A 119 -6.03 0.84 5.34
CA ALA A 119 -4.63 1.01 4.97
C ALA A 119 -4.50 1.70 3.62
N ASN A 120 -5.15 1.16 2.59
CA ASN A 120 -4.99 1.71 1.25
C ASN A 120 -5.81 2.97 1.00
N TRP A 121 -6.84 3.24 1.80
CA TRP A 121 -7.47 4.56 1.82
C TRP A 121 -6.43 5.63 2.19
N LEU A 122 -5.69 5.43 3.29
CA LEU A 122 -4.66 6.37 3.73
C LEU A 122 -3.48 6.48 2.76
N VAL A 123 -3.00 5.35 2.21
CA VAL A 123 -1.93 5.36 1.20
C VAL A 123 -2.36 6.10 -0.06
N SER A 124 -3.56 5.82 -0.57
CA SER A 124 -4.08 6.50 -1.76
C SER A 124 -4.25 8.00 -1.54
N LEU A 125 -4.74 8.42 -0.36
CA LEU A 125 -4.81 9.84 0.00
C LEU A 125 -3.42 10.48 0.13
N ALA A 126 -2.44 9.80 0.73
CA ALA A 126 -1.05 10.29 0.76
C ALA A 126 -0.53 10.58 -0.65
N CYS A 127 -0.72 9.64 -1.58
CA CYS A 127 -0.25 9.85 -2.94
C CYS A 127 -1.05 10.95 -3.66
N TRP A 128 -2.36 11.06 -3.42
CA TRP A 128 -3.19 12.16 -3.96
C TRP A 128 -2.75 13.54 -3.46
N LEU A 129 -2.49 13.68 -2.16
CA LEU A 129 -1.99 14.92 -1.56
C LEU A 129 -0.58 15.26 -2.08
N ALA A 130 0.28 14.27 -2.25
CA ALA A 130 1.59 14.46 -2.86
C ALA A 130 1.50 14.96 -4.31
N PHE A 131 0.51 14.51 -5.07
CA PHE A 131 0.28 15.03 -6.42
C PHE A 131 -0.16 16.49 -6.45
N GLN A 132 -0.84 16.98 -5.41
CA GLN A 132 -1.24 18.38 -5.29
C GLN A 132 -0.10 19.31 -4.84
N ALA A 133 0.87 18.78 -4.08
CA ALA A 133 2.00 19.55 -3.61
C ALA A 133 2.94 19.96 -4.76
N ARG A 134 3.36 21.24 -4.76
CA ARG A 134 4.20 21.84 -5.82
C ARG A 134 5.70 21.79 -5.53
N ASP A 135 6.08 21.53 -4.29
CA ASP A 135 7.46 21.44 -3.83
C ASP A 135 7.74 20.07 -3.17
N VAL A 136 9.02 19.70 -3.08
CA VAL A 136 9.44 18.40 -2.55
C VAL A 136 9.09 18.25 -1.06
N ALA A 137 9.25 19.31 -0.26
CA ALA A 137 8.97 19.24 1.17
C ALA A 137 7.47 19.03 1.43
N GLY A 138 6.61 19.71 0.66
CA GLY A 138 5.16 19.50 0.66
C GLY A 138 4.77 18.07 0.30
N LYS A 139 5.42 17.48 -0.72
CA LYS A 139 5.20 16.06 -1.09
C LYS A 139 5.57 15.11 0.04
N ILE A 140 6.72 15.34 0.68
CA ILE A 140 7.18 14.54 1.81
C ILE A 140 6.18 14.61 2.96
N ALA A 141 5.76 15.82 3.37
CA ALA A 141 4.80 16.00 4.46
C ALA A 141 3.42 15.39 4.16
N ALA A 142 2.94 15.54 2.91
CA ALA A 142 1.69 14.95 2.44
C ALA A 142 1.68 13.42 2.53
N ILE A 143 2.83 12.78 2.28
CA ILE A 143 3.01 11.34 2.40
C ILE A 143 3.17 10.92 3.86
N TRP A 144 3.92 11.71 4.64
CA TRP A 144 4.39 11.30 5.96
C TRP A 144 3.25 10.97 6.92
N TRP A 145 2.28 11.87 7.05
CA TRP A 145 1.24 11.77 8.08
C TRP A 145 0.22 10.65 7.83
N PRO A 146 -0.35 10.48 6.62
CA PRO A 146 -1.26 9.37 6.36
C PRO A 146 -0.56 8.01 6.48
N VAL A 147 0.71 7.92 6.05
CA VAL A 147 1.48 6.68 6.16
C VAL A 147 1.82 6.37 7.62
N PHE A 148 2.27 7.37 8.38
CA PHE A 148 2.47 7.25 9.83
C PHE A 148 1.20 6.73 10.51
N ALA A 149 0.04 7.31 10.18
CA ALA A 149 -1.23 6.90 10.78
C ALA A 149 -1.58 5.44 10.50
N PHE A 150 -1.44 4.96 9.26
CA PHE A 150 -1.80 3.57 8.96
C PHE A 150 -0.87 2.57 9.66
N VAL A 151 0.42 2.89 9.80
CA VAL A 151 1.40 2.01 10.48
C VAL A 151 1.20 2.06 11.99
N ALA A 152 0.97 3.25 12.55
CA ALA A 152 0.65 3.43 13.96
C ALA A 152 -0.64 2.68 14.34
N LEU A 153 -1.64 2.64 13.45
CA LEU A 153 -2.87 1.85 13.61
C LEU A 153 -2.71 0.37 13.25
N GLY A 154 -1.55 -0.01 12.68
CA GLY A 154 -1.21 -1.41 12.37
C GLY A 154 -2.16 -1.99 11.35
N LEU A 155 -2.46 -1.24 10.30
CA LEU A 155 -3.32 -1.67 9.22
C LEU A 155 -2.56 -2.58 8.24
N ASP A 156 -3.28 -3.45 7.52
CA ASP A 156 -2.65 -4.42 6.62
C ASP A 156 -2.40 -3.84 5.24
N HIS A 157 -1.15 -3.90 4.79
CA HIS A 157 -0.75 -3.42 3.47
C HIS A 157 -0.10 -4.56 2.69
N VAL A 158 -0.70 -4.95 1.58
CA VAL A 158 -0.31 -6.15 0.82
C VAL A 158 1.16 -6.12 0.44
N VAL A 159 1.69 -4.97 -0.01
CA VAL A 159 3.10 -4.82 -0.40
C VAL A 159 4.04 -4.83 0.79
N ALA A 160 3.62 -4.34 1.96
CA ALA A 160 4.43 -4.45 3.17
C ALA A 160 4.52 -5.92 3.61
N ASN A 161 3.38 -6.62 3.53
CA ASN A 161 3.27 -8.04 3.85
C ASN A 161 4.06 -8.92 2.87
N MET A 162 4.34 -8.46 1.63
CA MET A 162 5.25 -9.13 0.68
C MET A 162 6.70 -9.20 1.17
N CYS A 163 7.10 -8.36 2.13
CA CYS A 163 8.42 -8.41 2.75
C CYS A 163 8.36 -9.04 4.15
N PHE A 164 7.47 -8.55 5.02
CA PHE A 164 7.46 -8.95 6.42
C PHE A 164 7.08 -10.41 6.66
N ILE A 165 6.06 -10.93 5.94
CA ILE A 165 5.61 -12.31 6.16
C ILE A 165 6.61 -13.31 5.56
N PRO A 166 7.11 -13.14 4.32
CA PRO A 166 8.19 -13.99 3.81
C PRO A 166 9.47 -13.93 4.62
N THR A 167 9.80 -12.78 5.23
CA THR A 167 10.90 -12.68 6.20
C THR A 167 10.70 -13.64 7.37
N ALA A 168 9.53 -13.64 8.01
CA ALA A 168 9.25 -14.55 9.11
C ALA A 168 9.25 -16.03 8.68
N ILE A 169 8.79 -16.34 7.47
CA ILE A 169 8.88 -17.70 6.91
C ILE A 169 10.35 -18.12 6.77
N LEU A 170 11.18 -17.27 6.16
CA LEU A 170 12.63 -17.53 5.99
C LEU A 170 13.34 -17.73 7.33
N LEU A 171 12.93 -16.97 8.35
CA LEU A 171 13.52 -17.03 9.69
C LEU A 171 13.03 -18.22 10.53
N GLY A 172 12.08 -19.02 10.04
CA GLY A 172 11.62 -20.26 10.68
C GLY A 172 10.33 -20.14 11.50
N SER A 173 9.40 -19.26 11.10
CA SER A 173 8.09 -19.17 11.78
C SER A 173 7.37 -20.54 11.85
N PRO A 174 6.93 -20.99 13.04
CA PRO A 174 6.35 -22.33 13.21
C PRO A 174 4.93 -22.48 12.65
N HIS A 175 4.19 -21.37 12.51
CA HIS A 175 2.76 -21.40 12.19
C HIS A 175 2.43 -20.87 10.79
N ILE A 176 3.33 -20.10 10.18
CA ILE A 176 3.08 -19.40 8.93
C ILE A 176 3.85 -20.12 7.82
N THR A 177 3.11 -20.84 6.98
CA THR A 177 3.63 -21.43 5.73
C THR A 177 3.39 -20.48 4.55
N VAL A 178 3.99 -20.77 3.39
CA VAL A 178 3.74 -20.02 2.15
C VAL A 178 2.27 -20.07 1.75
N SER A 179 1.64 -21.25 1.80
CA SER A 179 0.21 -21.41 1.48
C SER A 179 -0.68 -20.65 2.46
N TYR A 180 -0.34 -20.69 3.75
CA TYR A 180 -1.04 -19.91 4.78
C TYR A 180 -0.91 -18.42 4.51
N TYR A 181 0.29 -17.92 4.22
CA TYR A 181 0.54 -16.53 3.88
C TYR A 181 -0.33 -16.06 2.70
N ILE A 182 -0.35 -16.83 1.60
CA ILE A 182 -1.12 -16.49 0.41
C ILE A 182 -2.61 -16.37 0.76
N TRP A 183 -3.19 -17.40 1.37
CA TRP A 183 -4.62 -17.44 1.66
C TRP A 183 -5.06 -16.47 2.76
N LYS A 184 -4.32 -16.46 3.88
CA LYS A 184 -4.77 -15.84 5.12
C LYS A 184 -4.34 -14.39 5.27
N SER A 185 -3.24 -13.99 4.66
CA SER A 185 -2.70 -12.62 4.75
C SER A 185 -2.77 -11.90 3.39
N MET A 186 -2.15 -12.46 2.35
CA MET A 186 -2.02 -11.79 1.05
C MET A 186 -3.38 -11.56 0.39
N THR A 187 -4.24 -12.57 0.28
CA THR A 187 -5.55 -12.45 -0.37
C THR A 187 -6.46 -11.41 0.29
N PRO A 188 -6.76 -11.46 1.61
CA PRO A 188 -7.62 -10.44 2.23
C PRO A 188 -6.99 -9.05 2.18
N ALA A 189 -5.67 -8.94 2.35
CA ALA A 189 -4.99 -7.64 2.26
C ALA A 189 -5.07 -7.05 0.86
N LEU A 190 -4.86 -7.87 -0.19
CA LEU A 190 -4.98 -7.44 -1.58
C LEU A 190 -6.39 -6.93 -1.89
N LEU A 191 -7.40 -7.73 -1.55
CA LEU A 191 -8.80 -7.37 -1.81
C LEU A 191 -9.20 -6.10 -1.04
N GLY A 192 -8.82 -6.00 0.23
CA GLY A 192 -9.08 -4.82 1.04
C GLY A 192 -8.38 -3.59 0.48
N ASN A 193 -7.11 -3.70 0.08
CA ASN A 193 -6.38 -2.59 -0.52
C ASN A 193 -7.00 -2.15 -1.86
N ILE A 194 -7.46 -3.07 -2.72
CA ILE A 194 -8.18 -2.72 -3.96
C ILE A 194 -9.43 -1.89 -3.65
N VAL A 195 -10.23 -2.32 -2.66
CA VAL A 195 -11.42 -1.58 -2.22
C VAL A 195 -11.05 -0.21 -1.66
N GLY A 196 -10.06 -0.14 -0.77
CA GLY A 196 -9.62 1.13 -0.16
C GLY A 196 -9.14 2.17 -1.18
N GLY A 197 -8.33 1.77 -2.15
CA GLY A 197 -7.80 2.70 -3.15
C GLY A 197 -8.78 2.98 -4.29
N GLY A 198 -9.36 1.93 -4.87
CA GLY A 198 -10.25 2.04 -6.04
C GLY A 198 -11.64 2.56 -5.70
N LEU A 199 -12.28 2.01 -4.66
CA LEU A 199 -13.64 2.41 -4.30
C LEU A 199 -13.63 3.65 -3.39
N CYS A 200 -12.95 3.61 -2.26
CA CYS A 200 -13.06 4.69 -1.26
C CYS A 200 -12.41 6.00 -1.70
N VAL A 201 -11.32 5.95 -2.49
CA VAL A 201 -10.61 7.15 -2.95
C VAL A 201 -10.90 7.46 -4.41
N ALA A 202 -10.56 6.57 -5.34
CA ALA A 202 -10.66 6.88 -6.77
C ALA A 202 -12.10 7.14 -7.23
N THR A 203 -13.05 6.26 -6.86
CA THR A 203 -14.47 6.41 -7.25
C THR A 203 -15.08 7.67 -6.64
N LEU A 204 -14.79 7.95 -5.36
CA LEU A 204 -15.28 9.15 -4.68
C LEU A 204 -14.76 10.44 -5.33
N HIS A 205 -13.44 10.53 -5.57
CA HIS A 205 -12.85 11.72 -6.18
C HIS A 205 -13.27 11.90 -7.63
N TRP A 206 -13.44 10.80 -8.37
CA TRP A 206 -14.01 10.84 -9.72
C TRP A 206 -15.44 11.38 -9.69
N TYR A 207 -16.29 10.90 -8.78
CA TYR A 207 -17.66 11.38 -8.63
C TYR A 207 -17.72 12.87 -8.26
N LEU A 208 -16.87 13.33 -7.34
CA LEU A 208 -16.92 14.71 -6.88
C LEU A 208 -16.36 15.72 -7.89
N HIS A 209 -15.33 15.35 -8.66
CA HIS A 209 -14.57 16.32 -9.46
C HIS A 209 -14.63 16.10 -10.98
N LEU A 210 -14.98 14.90 -11.44
CA LEU A 210 -14.86 14.51 -12.85
C LEU A 210 -16.16 14.02 -13.48
N THR A 211 -17.22 13.79 -12.70
CA THR A 211 -18.52 13.48 -13.32
C THR A 211 -19.13 14.72 -13.95
N GLY A 212 -19.56 14.60 -15.21
CA GLY A 212 -20.16 15.70 -15.96
C GLY A 212 -19.14 16.58 -16.69
N THR A 213 -17.83 16.38 -16.50
CA THR A 213 -16.83 17.05 -17.34
C THR A 213 -16.75 16.36 -18.69
N THR A 214 -17.28 17.04 -19.72
CA THR A 214 -17.18 16.65 -21.13
C THR A 214 -16.02 17.34 -21.85
N GLU A 215 -15.45 18.38 -21.21
CA GLU A 215 -14.35 19.14 -21.77
C GLU A 215 -13.09 18.27 -21.93
N PRO A 216 -12.34 18.42 -23.03
CA PRO A 216 -11.08 17.71 -23.21
C PRO A 216 -10.07 18.23 -22.18
N ILE A 217 -9.65 17.35 -21.26
CA ILE A 217 -8.60 17.68 -20.29
C ILE A 217 -7.26 17.72 -21.05
N PRO A 218 -6.54 18.87 -21.06
CA PRO A 218 -5.21 18.93 -21.63
C PRO A 218 -4.23 18.16 -20.74
N ILE A 219 -3.53 17.20 -21.33
CA ILE A 219 -2.42 16.48 -20.69
C ILE A 219 -1.17 16.83 -21.51
N ASP A 220 -0.19 17.50 -20.88
CA ASP A 220 1.05 17.96 -21.51
C ASP A 220 0.83 18.80 -22.79
N GLY A 221 -0.18 19.68 -22.76
CA GLY A 221 -0.55 20.53 -23.90
C GLY A 221 -1.24 19.79 -25.06
N ARG A 222 -1.46 18.48 -24.95
CA ARG A 222 -2.24 17.69 -25.91
C ARG A 222 -3.63 17.43 -25.37
N LEU A 223 -4.65 17.81 -26.13
CA LEU A 223 -6.03 17.47 -25.81
C LEU A 223 -6.24 15.99 -26.07
N TYR A 224 -6.50 15.21 -25.03
CA TYR A 224 -6.90 13.82 -25.20
C TYR A 224 -8.37 13.77 -25.65
N ILE A 225 -8.58 13.85 -26.96
CA ILE A 225 -9.89 13.69 -27.60
C ILE A 225 -10.11 12.20 -27.85
N LYS A 226 -10.39 11.44 -26.79
CA LYS A 226 -11.31 10.32 -26.96
C LYS A 226 -12.67 10.92 -26.70
N SER A 227 -13.54 10.96 -27.70
CA SER A 227 -14.95 11.31 -27.48
C SER A 227 -15.46 10.40 -26.36
N VAL A 228 -15.60 10.94 -25.16
CA VAL A 228 -16.20 10.22 -24.04
C VAL A 228 -17.68 10.49 -24.16
N PRO A 229 -18.53 9.49 -24.53
CA PRO A 229 -19.96 9.69 -24.46
C PRO A 229 -20.30 10.05 -23.02
N SER A 230 -21.02 11.16 -22.81
CA SER A 230 -21.49 11.57 -21.50
C SER A 230 -22.22 10.39 -20.84
N LEU A 231 -21.77 10.00 -19.64
CA LEU A 231 -22.37 8.92 -18.86
C LEU A 231 -23.64 9.35 -18.12
N MET A 232 -23.93 10.66 -18.09
CA MET A 232 -25.12 11.21 -17.43
C MET A 232 -25.90 12.11 -18.39
N PRO A 233 -27.24 12.17 -18.26
CA PRO A 233 -27.99 13.26 -18.88
C PRO A 233 -27.44 14.60 -18.36
N GLU A 234 -27.42 15.62 -19.22
CA GLU A 234 -27.10 16.98 -18.82
C GLU A 234 -27.90 17.33 -17.56
N LYS A 235 -27.22 17.83 -16.53
CA LYS A 235 -27.92 18.37 -15.36
C LYS A 235 -28.70 19.60 -15.86
N VAL A 236 -30.02 19.46 -15.90
CA VAL A 236 -30.98 20.54 -16.16
C VAL A 236 -30.85 21.61 -15.10
#